data_AF-A0A7K1DG56-F1
#
_entry.id   AF-A0A7K1DG56-F1
#
_cell.length_a   1.000
_cell.length_b   1.000
_cell.length_c   1.000
_cell.angle_alpha   90.00
_cell.angle_beta   90.00
_cell.angle_gamma   90.00
#
_symmetry.space_group_name_H-M   'P 1'
#
loop_
_entity.id
_entity.type
_entity.pdbx_description
1 polymer ?
#
loop_
_entity_poly.entity_id
_entity_poly.type
_entity_poly.pdbx_seq_one_letter_code
_entity_poly.pdbx_strand_id
1 'polypeptide(L)'
;MPVLEEFGADALRDTVIAFRDTMKRHASGINRLNVYPVPDGDTGTNMARTLDAVVTELEGASPGLDTTCEAISHGSLMGARGNSGVILSQILRGLSATLKTAQTSGAHRVADALKAASAAAYEAVLKPIEGTILTVVRETAEAATKAANEGASLV
;
A
#
# COMPACT_ATOMS: atom_id res chain seq x y z
N MET A 1 5.45 14.55 -18.59
CA MET A 1 4.45 13.67 -17.95
C MET A 1 3.22 14.53 -17.72
N PRO A 2 2.00 14.08 -18.11
CA PRO A 2 0.80 14.83 -17.78
C PRO A 2 0.71 14.97 -16.25
N VAL A 3 0.33 16.16 -15.79
CA VAL A 3 0.15 16.46 -14.36
C VAL A 3 -1.04 15.61 -13.88
N LEU A 4 -0.83 14.78 -12.85
CA LEU A 4 -1.95 14.09 -12.22
C LEU A 4 -2.70 15.12 -11.35
N GLU A 5 -3.76 15.70 -11.88
CA GLU A 5 -4.68 16.52 -11.09
C GLU A 5 -5.54 15.64 -10.16
N GLU A 6 -5.73 14.37 -10.51
CA GLU A 6 -6.52 13.39 -9.76
C GLU A 6 -5.83 12.02 -9.72
N PHE A 7 -5.92 11.35 -8.56
CA PHE A 7 -5.52 9.95 -8.41
C PHE A 7 -6.68 9.01 -8.73
N GLY A 8 -6.91 8.80 -10.02
CA GLY A 8 -7.98 7.96 -10.55
C GLY A 8 -7.67 6.46 -10.57
N ALA A 9 -8.60 5.67 -11.10
CA ALA A 9 -8.51 4.21 -11.15
C ALA A 9 -7.25 3.72 -11.88
N ASP A 10 -6.94 4.28 -13.04
CA ASP A 10 -5.80 3.86 -13.85
C ASP A 10 -4.47 4.20 -13.15
N ALA A 11 -4.34 5.40 -12.59
CA ALA A 11 -3.16 5.79 -11.83
C ALA A 11 -2.93 4.89 -10.61
N LEU A 12 -4.01 4.51 -9.91
CA LEU A 12 -3.94 3.56 -8.79
C LEU A 12 -3.52 2.16 -9.27
N ARG A 13 -4.09 1.66 -10.37
CA ARG A 13 -3.72 0.36 -10.97
C ARG A 13 -2.25 0.33 -11.37
N ASP A 14 -1.81 1.33 -12.11
CA ASP A 14 -0.42 1.46 -12.56
C ASP A 14 0.55 1.54 -11.38
N THR A 15 0.18 2.29 -10.33
CA THR A 15 0.98 2.39 -9.09
C THR A 15 1.12 1.03 -8.41
N VAL A 16 0.04 0.25 -8.30
CA VAL A 16 0.07 -1.07 -7.65
C VAL A 16 0.86 -2.09 -8.49
N ILE A 17 0.73 -2.06 -9.82
CA ILE A 17 1.52 -2.91 -10.72
C ILE A 17 3.01 -2.55 -10.63
N ALA A 18 3.35 -1.26 -10.69
CA ALA A 18 4.73 -0.79 -10.55
C ALA A 18 5.31 -1.14 -9.17
N PHE A 19 4.50 -1.08 -8.11
CA PHE A 19 4.92 -1.51 -6.78
C PHE A 19 5.19 -3.01 -6.73
N ARG A 20 4.30 -3.85 -7.29
CA ARG A 20 4.51 -5.30 -7.41
C ARG A 20 5.83 -5.61 -8.13
N ASP A 21 6.04 -5.01 -9.30
CA ASP A 21 7.23 -5.28 -10.13
C ASP A 21 8.52 -4.82 -9.42
N THR A 22 8.47 -3.67 -8.75
CA THR A 22 9.59 -3.15 -7.96
C THR A 22 9.86 -4.04 -6.75
N MET A 23 8.82 -4.52 -6.06
CA MET A 23 8.98 -5.44 -4.94
C MET A 23 9.61 -6.75 -5.37
N LYS A 24 9.20 -7.31 -6.50
CA LYS A 24 9.84 -8.49 -7.09
C LYS A 24 11.32 -8.27 -7.37
N ARG A 25 11.68 -7.16 -8.00
CA ARG A 25 13.09 -6.82 -8.31
C ARG A 25 13.96 -6.70 -7.07
N HIS A 26 13.41 -6.21 -5.96
CA HIS A 26 14.15 -5.98 -4.72
C HIS A 26 13.93 -7.05 -3.64
N ALA A 27 13.12 -8.09 -3.90
CA ALA A 27 12.75 -9.10 -2.91
C ALA A 27 13.96 -9.77 -2.25
N SER A 28 14.98 -10.14 -3.04
CA SER A 28 16.21 -10.75 -2.49
C SER A 28 17.00 -9.80 -1.60
N GLY A 29 17.01 -8.50 -1.92
CA GLY A 29 17.61 -7.46 -1.08
C GLY A 29 16.89 -7.32 0.25
N ILE A 30 15.56 -7.26 0.20
CA ILE A 30 14.70 -7.15 1.40
C ILE A 30 14.82 -8.39 2.27
N ASN A 31 14.88 -9.59 1.66
CA ASN A 31 15.12 -10.84 2.38
C ASN A 31 16.43 -10.82 3.18
N ARG A 32 17.50 -10.21 2.65
CA ARG A 32 18.78 -10.07 3.37
C ARG A 32 18.72 -9.04 4.50
N LEU A 33 17.86 -8.03 4.39
CA LEU A 33 17.65 -7.02 5.44
C LEU A 33 16.76 -7.54 6.56
N ASN A 34 16.08 -8.69 6.38
CA ASN A 34 15.22 -9.29 7.38
C ASN A 34 16.02 -9.77 8.59
N VAL A 35 16.24 -8.87 9.54
CA VAL A 35 17.00 -9.09 10.77
C VAL A 35 16.15 -9.01 12.03
N TYR A 36 14.87 -8.64 11.92
CA TYR A 36 13.95 -8.44 13.04
C TYR A 36 12.51 -8.87 12.71
N PRO A 37 11.76 -9.53 13.62
CA PRO A 37 12.23 -10.16 14.87
C PRO A 37 12.86 -11.54 14.64
N VAL A 38 12.59 -12.15 13.49
CA VAL A 38 13.09 -13.49 13.12
C VAL A 38 13.73 -13.39 11.72
N PRO A 39 15.02 -13.71 11.57
CA PRO A 39 15.72 -13.63 10.29
C PRO A 39 15.48 -14.88 9.43
N ASP A 40 14.22 -15.13 9.06
CA ASP A 40 13.82 -16.25 8.19
C ASP A 40 14.06 -15.99 6.69
N GLY A 41 14.49 -14.78 6.34
CA GLY A 41 14.91 -14.44 4.99
C GLY A 41 13.78 -14.47 3.96
N ASP A 42 12.52 -14.32 4.37
CA ASP A 42 11.37 -14.47 3.48
C ASP A 42 10.53 -13.18 3.28
N THR A 43 10.85 -12.08 3.99
CA THR A 43 10.03 -10.85 4.03
C THR A 43 9.68 -10.32 2.64
N GLY A 44 10.68 -10.16 1.75
CA GLY A 44 10.50 -9.69 0.38
C GLY A 44 9.77 -10.71 -0.49
N THR A 45 10.02 -12.00 -0.31
CA THR A 45 9.28 -13.08 -1.00
C THR A 45 7.80 -13.05 -0.64
N ASN A 46 7.49 -12.90 0.64
CA ASN A 46 6.13 -12.83 1.17
C ASN A 46 5.38 -11.60 0.65
N MET A 47 6.00 -10.42 0.71
CA MET A 47 5.41 -9.20 0.15
C MET A 47 5.18 -9.29 -1.36
N ALA A 48 6.14 -9.84 -2.12
CA ALA A 48 5.99 -10.02 -3.56
C ALA A 48 4.83 -10.97 -3.92
N ARG A 49 4.68 -12.09 -3.18
CA ARG A 49 3.57 -13.04 -3.37
C ARG A 49 2.22 -12.42 -3.03
N THR A 50 2.16 -11.60 -1.99
CA THR A 50 0.94 -10.85 -1.65
C THR A 50 0.57 -9.85 -2.74
N LEU A 51 1.54 -9.13 -3.29
CA LEU A 51 1.30 -8.21 -4.41
C LEU A 51 0.94 -8.93 -5.72
N ASP A 52 1.47 -10.14 -5.96
CA ASP A 52 1.04 -10.96 -7.10
C ASP A 52 -0.46 -11.27 -7.02
N ALA A 53 -0.96 -11.68 -5.85
CA ALA A 53 -2.39 -11.93 -5.66
C ALA A 53 -3.25 -10.66 -5.87
N VAL A 54 -2.76 -9.50 -5.43
CA VAL A 54 -3.42 -8.21 -5.68
C VAL A 54 -3.52 -7.90 -7.17
N VAL A 55 -2.41 -8.06 -7.91
CA VAL A 55 -2.40 -7.78 -9.35
C VAL A 55 -3.28 -8.77 -10.11
N THR A 56 -3.27 -10.05 -9.75
CA THR A 56 -4.18 -11.04 -10.33
C THR A 56 -5.66 -10.69 -10.08
N GLU A 57 -6.00 -10.22 -8.87
CA GLU A 57 -7.37 -9.75 -8.60
C GLU A 57 -7.73 -8.51 -9.45
N LEU A 58 -6.78 -7.59 -9.62
CA LEU A 58 -6.95 -6.40 -10.46
C LEU A 58 -7.18 -6.73 -11.94
N GLU A 59 -6.50 -7.75 -12.47
CA GLU A 59 -6.66 -8.22 -13.86
C GLU A 59 -8.11 -8.67 -14.15
N GLY A 60 -8.80 -9.22 -13.15
CA GLY A 60 -10.20 -9.64 -13.26
C GLY A 60 -11.24 -8.55 -12.99
N ALA A 61 -10.82 -7.40 -12.47
CA ALA A 61 -11.74 -6.35 -12.00
C ALA A 61 -12.14 -5.37 -13.11
N SER A 62 -13.44 -5.05 -13.21
CA SER A 62 -13.96 -4.03 -14.13
C SER A 62 -13.28 -2.66 -13.95
N PRO A 63 -13.24 -1.81 -14.99
CA PRO A 63 -12.74 -0.44 -14.87
C PRO A 63 -13.53 0.36 -13.83
N GLY A 64 -12.85 1.26 -13.11
CA GLY A 64 -13.47 2.13 -12.10
C GLY A 64 -12.69 2.14 -10.79
N LEU A 65 -12.76 3.25 -10.05
CA LEU A 65 -12.02 3.41 -8.80
C LEU A 65 -12.53 2.47 -7.72
N ASP A 66 -13.86 2.31 -7.65
CA ASP A 66 -14.54 1.44 -6.67
C ASP A 66 -14.10 -0.03 -6.80
N THR A 67 -14.28 -0.59 -8.00
CA THR A 67 -13.88 -1.97 -8.33
C THR A 67 -12.37 -2.19 -8.20
N THR A 68 -11.55 -1.18 -8.51
CA THR A 68 -10.09 -1.21 -8.30
C THR A 68 -9.76 -1.30 -6.81
N CYS A 69 -10.39 -0.48 -5.97
CA CYS A 69 -10.17 -0.49 -4.51
C CYS A 69 -10.68 -1.80 -3.87
N GLU A 70 -11.80 -2.35 -4.35
CA GLU A 70 -12.30 -3.65 -3.92
C GLU A 70 -11.32 -4.77 -4.26
N ALA A 71 -10.82 -4.81 -5.49
CA ALA A 71 -9.83 -5.79 -5.92
C ALA A 71 -8.53 -5.70 -5.13
N ILE A 72 -8.01 -4.49 -4.86
CA ILE A 72 -6.82 -4.32 -4.00
C ILE A 72 -7.09 -4.84 -2.59
N SER A 73 -8.26 -4.51 -2.03
CA SER A 73 -8.62 -4.92 -0.68
C SER A 73 -8.78 -6.44 -0.56
N HIS A 74 -9.51 -7.04 -1.49
CA HIS A 74 -9.77 -8.47 -1.52
C HIS A 74 -8.51 -9.28 -1.84
N GLY A 75 -7.81 -8.95 -2.92
CA GLY A 75 -6.60 -9.64 -3.35
C GLY A 75 -5.49 -9.59 -2.32
N SER A 76 -5.35 -8.46 -1.60
CA SER A 76 -4.33 -8.34 -0.55
C SER A 76 -4.66 -9.16 0.69
N LEU A 77 -5.94 -9.26 1.07
CA LEU A 77 -6.38 -10.08 2.20
C LEU A 77 -6.23 -11.58 1.89
N MET A 78 -6.74 -12.03 0.75
CA MET A 78 -6.70 -13.44 0.34
C MET A 78 -5.27 -13.91 -0.02
N GLY A 79 -4.43 -12.99 -0.48
CA GLY A 79 -3.06 -13.22 -0.87
C GLY A 79 -2.01 -13.01 0.22
N ALA A 80 -2.40 -12.60 1.43
CA ALA A 80 -1.45 -12.33 2.51
C ALA A 80 -0.57 -13.55 2.83
N ARG A 81 0.75 -13.37 2.82
CA ARG A 81 1.74 -14.42 3.18
C ARG A 81 2.64 -13.96 4.31
N GLY A 82 2.73 -14.75 5.37
CA GLY A 82 3.54 -14.42 6.54
C GLY A 82 3.15 -13.09 7.21
N ASN A 83 3.95 -12.63 8.16
CA ASN A 83 3.66 -11.39 8.89
C ASN A 83 3.78 -10.16 8.00
N SER A 84 4.78 -10.11 7.11
CA SER A 84 4.98 -8.98 6.21
C SER A 84 3.84 -8.83 5.19
N GLY A 85 3.34 -9.93 4.64
CA GLY A 85 2.17 -9.93 3.76
C GLY A 85 0.88 -9.56 4.49
N VAL A 86 0.71 -10.00 5.75
CA VAL A 86 -0.43 -9.56 6.58
C VAL A 86 -0.36 -8.06 6.80
N ILE A 87 0.76 -7.50 7.27
CA ILE A 87 0.88 -6.04 7.49
C ILE A 87 0.64 -5.27 6.17
N LEU A 88 1.24 -5.72 5.06
CA LEU A 88 1.03 -5.12 3.75
C LEU A 88 -0.44 -5.13 3.33
N SER A 89 -1.16 -6.22 3.60
CA SER A 89 -2.60 -6.29 3.32
C SER A 89 -3.40 -5.24 4.08
N GLN A 90 -2.97 -4.87 5.28
CA GLN A 90 -3.68 -3.93 6.15
C GLN A 90 -3.43 -2.51 5.66
N ILE A 91 -2.19 -2.20 5.27
CA ILE A 91 -1.82 -0.95 4.58
C ILE A 91 -2.68 -0.77 3.34
N LEU A 92 -2.72 -1.77 2.45
CA LEU A 92 -3.45 -1.69 1.19
C LEU A 92 -4.96 -1.55 1.40
N ARG A 93 -5.53 -2.23 2.40
CA ARG A 93 -6.96 -2.09 2.74
C ARG A 93 -7.30 -0.74 3.35
N GLY A 94 -6.48 -0.22 4.26
CA GLY A 94 -6.68 1.12 4.82
C GLY A 94 -6.67 2.19 3.72
N LEU A 95 -5.69 2.10 2.82
CA LEU A 95 -5.59 2.99 1.65
C LEU A 95 -6.83 2.87 0.74
N SER A 96 -7.17 1.65 0.34
CA SER A 96 -8.26 1.39 -0.62
C SER A 96 -9.62 1.76 -0.07
N ALA A 97 -9.89 1.48 1.22
CA ALA A 97 -11.14 1.84 1.87
C ALA A 97 -11.35 3.37 1.87
N THR A 98 -10.29 4.15 2.06
CA THR A 98 -10.37 5.61 2.00
C THR A 98 -10.47 6.12 0.57
N LEU A 99 -9.69 5.61 -0.38
CA LEU A 99 -9.79 6.06 -1.78
C LEU A 99 -11.14 5.73 -2.42
N LYS A 100 -11.73 4.57 -2.09
CA LYS A 100 -13.02 4.10 -2.62
C LYS A 100 -14.16 5.10 -2.43
N THR A 101 -14.19 5.86 -1.32
CA THR A 101 -15.32 6.74 -1.01
C THR A 101 -15.16 8.16 -1.58
N ALA A 102 -14.18 8.41 -2.44
CA ALA A 102 -13.93 9.73 -3.01
C ALA A 102 -14.44 9.83 -4.45
N GLN A 103 -15.07 10.95 -4.80
CA GLN A 103 -15.41 11.26 -6.20
C GLN A 103 -14.17 11.72 -6.98
N THR A 104 -13.27 12.44 -6.30
CA THR A 104 -11.95 12.84 -6.81
C THR A 104 -10.91 12.67 -5.70
N SER A 105 -9.75 12.11 -6.04
CA SER A 105 -8.69 11.84 -5.08
C SER A 105 -7.55 12.84 -5.27
N GLY A 106 -7.68 14.05 -4.72
CA GLY A 106 -6.60 15.04 -4.67
C GLY A 106 -5.61 14.79 -3.52
N ALA A 107 -4.63 15.68 -3.35
CA ALA A 107 -3.53 15.53 -2.37
C ALA A 107 -4.02 15.26 -0.93
N HIS A 108 -5.03 15.99 -0.44
CA HIS A 108 -5.62 15.74 0.88
C HIS A 108 -6.20 14.34 1.00
N ARG A 109 -6.84 13.83 -0.06
CA ARG A 109 -7.45 12.49 -0.01
C ARG A 109 -6.41 11.39 0.03
N VAL A 110 -5.32 11.56 -0.71
CA VAL A 110 -4.17 10.64 -0.65
C VAL A 110 -3.51 10.67 0.72
N ALA A 111 -3.36 11.86 1.33
CA ALA A 111 -2.86 11.98 2.69
C ALA A 111 -3.77 11.26 3.72
N ASP A 112 -5.09 11.44 3.62
CA ASP A 112 -6.06 10.72 4.46
C ASP A 112 -5.95 9.20 4.27
N ALA A 113 -5.80 8.72 3.04
CA ALA A 113 -5.67 7.31 2.74
C ALA A 113 -4.37 6.71 3.31
N LEU A 114 -3.25 7.45 3.26
CA LEU A 114 -2.00 7.05 3.89
C LEU A 114 -2.11 7.01 5.42
N LYS A 115 -2.84 7.97 6.01
CA LYS A 115 -3.12 7.98 7.46
C LYS A 115 -3.96 6.77 7.88
N ALA A 116 -4.98 6.43 7.11
CA ALA A 116 -5.79 5.23 7.33
C ALA A 116 -4.96 3.94 7.16
N ALA A 117 -4.09 3.89 6.16
CA ALA A 117 -3.17 2.78 5.94
C ALA A 117 -2.20 2.59 7.13
N SER A 118 -1.66 3.70 7.67
CA SER A 118 -0.83 3.66 8.87
C SER A 118 -1.60 3.12 10.07
N ALA A 119 -2.80 3.63 10.34
CA ALA A 119 -3.62 3.16 11.46
C ALA A 119 -3.90 1.66 11.36
N ALA A 120 -4.35 1.18 10.20
CA ALA A 120 -4.63 -0.23 9.96
C ALA A 120 -3.38 -1.12 10.13
N ALA A 121 -2.20 -0.65 9.71
CA ALA A 121 -0.96 -1.39 9.88
C ALA A 121 -0.57 -1.57 11.35
N TYR A 122 -0.73 -0.53 12.17
CA TYR A 122 -0.43 -0.60 13.61
C TYR A 122 -1.42 -1.49 14.35
N GLU A 123 -2.71 -1.39 14.03
CA GLU A 123 -3.76 -2.24 14.63
C GLU A 123 -3.58 -3.73 14.33
N ALA A 124 -2.98 -4.06 13.19
CA ALA A 124 -2.73 -5.44 12.80
C ALA A 124 -1.60 -6.13 13.56
N VAL A 125 -0.80 -5.39 14.33
CA VAL A 125 0.36 -5.91 15.04
C VAL A 125 0.11 -5.83 16.55
N LEU A 126 0.12 -6.98 17.24
CA LEU A 126 -0.16 -7.06 18.67
C LEU A 126 0.80 -6.20 19.53
N LYS A 127 2.06 -6.09 19.11
CA LYS A 127 3.10 -5.28 19.76
C LYS A 127 3.84 -4.47 18.69
N PRO A 128 3.32 -3.30 18.29
CA PRO A 128 3.93 -2.49 17.23
C PRO A 128 5.25 -1.90 17.72
N ILE A 129 6.26 -1.89 16.84
CA ILE A 129 7.62 -1.45 17.16
C ILE A 129 8.12 -0.54 16.05
N GLU A 130 8.66 0.62 16.44
CA GLU A 130 9.33 1.57 15.55
C GLU A 130 10.69 1.03 15.09
N GLY A 131 11.17 1.49 13.94
CA GLY A 131 12.30 0.88 13.21
C GLY A 131 11.87 -0.26 12.28
N THR A 132 10.57 -0.39 12.01
CA THR A 132 10.00 -1.39 11.08
C THR A 132 9.23 -0.69 9.95
N ILE A 133 8.58 -1.46 9.08
CA ILE A 133 7.67 -0.92 8.05
C ILE A 133 6.56 -0.02 8.64
N LEU A 134 6.22 -0.21 9.93
CA LEU A 134 5.28 0.64 10.65
C LEU A 134 5.75 2.10 10.71
N THR A 135 7.04 2.32 11.00
CA THR A 135 7.65 3.66 10.99
C THR A 135 7.55 4.29 9.61
N VAL A 136 7.86 3.52 8.56
CA VAL A 136 7.83 4.02 7.18
C VAL A 136 6.42 4.48 6.80
N VAL A 137 5.39 3.67 7.07
CA VAL A 137 4.01 4.06 6.73
C VAL A 137 3.51 5.24 7.56
N ARG A 138 3.89 5.33 8.85
CA ARG A 138 3.53 6.45 9.72
C ARG A 138 4.16 7.76 9.25
N GLU A 139 5.48 7.77 9.04
CA GLU A 139 6.21 8.96 8.60
C GLU A 139 5.78 9.40 7.19
N THR A 140 5.46 8.45 6.31
CA THR A 140 4.88 8.75 4.99
C THR A 140 3.53 9.46 5.12
N ALA A 141 2.64 8.98 6.00
CA ALA A 141 1.34 9.60 6.23
C ALA A 141 1.45 11.00 6.85
N GLU A 142 2.35 11.18 7.83
CA GLU A 142 2.63 12.48 8.46
C GLU A 142 3.18 13.48 7.43
N ALA A 143 4.15 13.07 6.62
CA ALA A 143 4.73 13.90 5.57
C ALA A 143 3.71 14.28 4.49
N ALA A 144 2.90 13.33 4.03
CA ALA A 144 1.85 13.59 3.04
C ALA A 144 0.78 14.56 3.57
N THR A 145 0.39 14.40 4.84
CA THR A 145 -0.55 15.32 5.51
C THR A 145 0.01 16.74 5.56
N LYS A 146 1.29 16.88 5.95
CA LYS A 146 1.95 18.18 5.98
C LYS A 146 2.02 18.81 4.59
N ALA A 147 2.46 18.06 3.58
CA ALA A 147 2.56 18.55 2.21
C ALA A 147 1.20 19.02 1.66
N ALA A 148 0.14 18.25 1.88
CA ALA A 148 -1.21 18.63 1.46
C ALA A 148 -1.68 19.93 2.14
N ASN A 149 -1.41 20.10 3.45
CA ASN A 149 -1.73 21.33 4.18
C ASN A 149 -0.91 22.55 3.70
N GLU A 150 0.29 22.33 3.16
CA GLU A 150 1.14 23.36 2.55
C GLU A 150 0.76 23.64 1.09
N GLY A 151 -0.29 22.99 0.57
CA GLY A 151 -0.82 23.23 -0.79
C GLY A 151 -0.12 22.43 -1.88
N ALA A 152 0.66 21.39 -1.54
CA ALA A 152 1.23 20.48 -2.53
C ALA A 152 0.14 19.74 -3.31
N SER A 153 0.42 19.46 -4.58
CA SER A 153 -0.44 18.66 -5.46
C SER A 153 0.05 17.20 -5.49
N LEU A 154 -0.58 16.34 -6.30
CA LEU A 154 -0.08 14.97 -6.52
C LEU A 154 1.17 14.92 -7.42
N VAL A 155 1.66 16.10 -7.83
CA VAL A 155 2.90 16.36 -8.56
C VAL A 155 3.68 17.46 -7.86
#